data_AF-A0AA51RE94-F1
#
_entry.id   AF-A0AA51RE94-F1
#
_cell.length_a   1.000
_cell.length_b   1.000
_cell.length_c   1.000
_cell.angle_alpha   90.00
_cell.angle_beta   90.00
_cell.angle_gamma   90.00
#
_symmetry.space_group_name_H-M   'P 1'
#
loop_
_entity.id
_entity.type
_entity.pdbx_description
1 polymer ?
#
loop_
_entity_poly.entity_id
_entity_poly.type
_entity_poly.pdbx_seq_one_letter_code
_entity_poly.pdbx_strand_id
1 'polypeptide(L)' 'MWKEENNTLKRTLEFKDFTEAFGFMAKVAIIAEKMGHHPNWSNVYNKVSFELTTHDKGNTITEKEQKACGGN' A
#
# COMPACT_ATOMS: atom_id res chain seq x y z
N MET A 1 -9.48 -6.33 -1.59
CA MET A 1 -9.81 -5.79 -0.26
C MET A 1 -8.57 -5.88 0.61
N TRP A 2 -8.31 -4.89 1.47
CA TRP A 2 -7.23 -4.99 2.46
C TRP A 2 -7.61 -6.05 3.49
N LYS A 3 -6.65 -6.88 3.91
CA LYS A 3 -6.81 -7.86 4.98
C LYS A 3 -5.95 -7.41 6.15
N GLU A 4 -6.55 -7.38 7.34
CA GLU A 4 -5.81 -7.13 8.57
C GLU A 4 -5.48 -8.47 9.22
N GLU A 5 -4.19 -8.76 9.36
CA GLU A 5 -3.69 -9.96 10.03
C GLU A 5 -2.50 -9.56 10.90
N ASN A 6 -2.53 -9.89 12.20
CA ASN A 6 -1.43 -9.64 13.14
C ASN A 6 -0.89 -8.19 13.12
N ASN A 7 -1.76 -7.18 13.31
CA ASN A 7 -1.43 -5.75 13.27
C ASN A 7 -0.81 -5.27 11.95
N THR A 8 -1.00 -6.03 10.88
CA THR A 8 -0.42 -5.75 9.58
C THR A 8 -1.52 -5.72 8.53
N LEU A 9 -1.56 -4.62 7.77
CA LEU A 9 -2.52 -4.44 6.70
C LEU A 9 -1.90 -4.94 5.40
N LYS A 10 -2.47 -6.01 4.85
CA LYS A 10 -1.98 -6.68 3.63
C LYS A 10 -2.92 -6.45 2.47
N ARG A 11 -2.37 -6.15 1.30
CA ARG A 11 -3.14 -6.10 0.05
C ARG A 11 -2.26 -6.43 -1.13
N THR A 12 -2.74 -7.33 -1.98
CA THR A 12 -2.13 -7.62 -3.26
C THR A 12 -2.94 -6.99 -4.38
N LEU A 13 -2.25 -6.32 -5.30
CA LEU A 13 -2.77 -5.81 -6.55
C LEU A 13 -2.20 -6.64 -7.69
N GLU A 14 -3.04 -7.02 -8.64
CA GLU A 14 -2.65 -7.76 -9.83
C GLU A 14 -2.92 -6.88 -11.06
N PHE A 15 -1.93 -6.82 -11.95
CA PHE A 15 -1.89 -6.01 -13.17
C PHE A 15 -1.85 -6.91 -14.40
N LYS A 16 -1.91 -6.33 -15.61
CA LYS A 16 -1.83 -7.10 -16.85
C LYS A 16 -0.46 -7.74 -17.04
N ASP A 17 0.61 -6.99 -16.76
CA ASP A 17 1.99 -7.40 -16.94
C ASP A 17 2.95 -6.69 -15.97
N PHE A 18 4.24 -7.03 -16.06
CA PHE A 18 5.28 -6.43 -15.22
C PHE A 18 5.44 -4.92 -15.45
N THR A 19 5.28 -4.44 -16.69
CA THR A 19 5.46 -3.02 -17.01
C THR A 19 4.39 -2.17 -16.35
N GLU A 20 3.14 -2.65 -16.36
CA GLU A 20 2.04 -1.98 -15.67
C GLU A 20 2.22 -1.99 -14.15
N ALA A 21 2.62 -3.13 -13.58
CA ALA A 21 2.92 -3.25 -12.15
C ALA A 21 4.03 -2.28 -11.70
N PHE A 22 5.14 -2.26 -12.44
CA PHE A 22 6.27 -1.39 -12.12
C PHE A 22 5.93 0.10 -12.34
N GLY A 23 5.18 0.43 -13.40
CA GLY A 23 4.69 1.79 -13.64
C GLY A 23 3.78 2.30 -12.52
N PHE A 24 2.96 1.42 -11.93
CA PHE A 24 2.20 1.73 -10.72
C PHE A 24 3.12 1.97 -9.51
N MET A 25 4.10 1.10 -9.27
CA MET A 25 5.07 1.27 -8.17
C MET A 25 5.84 2.59 -8.28
N ALA A 26 6.28 2.98 -9.48
CA ALA A 26 6.99 4.24 -9.69
C ALA A 26 6.16 5.46 -9.26
N LYS A 27 4.85 5.46 -9.53
CA LYS A 27 3.93 6.52 -9.08
C LYS A 27 3.80 6.55 -7.56
N VAL A 28 3.67 5.38 -6.93
CA VAL A 28 3.59 5.27 -5.47
C VAL A 28 4.89 5.75 -4.81
N ALA A 29 6.06 5.44 -5.37
CA ALA A 29 7.35 5.89 -4.84
C ALA A 29 7.45 7.42 -4.77
N ILE A 30 6.96 8.14 -5.80
CA ILE A 30 6.93 9.62 -5.80
C ILE A 30 6.04 10.16 -4.67
N ILE A 31 4.90 9.52 -4.41
CA ILE A 31 3.96 9.94 -3.38
C ILE A 31 4.52 9.63 -1.99
N ALA A 32 5.06 8.42 -1.81
CA ALA A 32 5.70 7.97 -0.57
C ALA A 32 6.82 8.91 -0.13
N GLU A 33 7.69 9.32 -1.07
CA GLU A 33 8.77 10.25 -0.80
C GLU A 33 8.24 11.64 -0.39
N LYS A 34 7.23 12.16 -1.10
CA LYS A 34 6.60 13.45 -0.73
C LYS A 34 5.93 13.41 0.64
N MET A 35 5.43 12.24 1.05
CA MET A 35 4.80 12.04 2.36
C MET A 35 5.82 11.75 3.47
N GLY A 36 7.10 11.50 3.13
CA GLY A 36 8.10 11.02 4.07
C GLY A 36 7.73 9.68 4.71
N HIS A 37 6.96 8.86 4.01
CA HIS A 37 6.44 7.59 4.51
C HIS A 37 6.52 6.53 3.42
N HIS A 38 7.38 5.53 3.63
CA HIS A 38 7.70 4.52 2.66
C HIS A 38 6.92 3.23 2.94
N PRO A 39 6.16 2.69 1.96
CA PRO A 39 5.46 1.43 2.16
C PRO A 39 6.44 0.26 2.14
N ASN A 40 6.14 -0.78 2.91
CA ASN A 40 6.76 -2.09 2.69
C ASN A 40 5.93 -2.86 1.64
N TRP A 41 6.60 -3.32 0.58
CA TRP A 41 5.98 -4.03 -0.52
C TRP A 41 6.92 -5.06 -1.16
N SER A 42 6.33 -5.96 -1.96
CA SER A 42 7.07 -6.85 -2.86
C SER A 42 6.39 -6.89 -4.23
N ASN A 43 7.19 -7.06 -5.28
CA ASN A 43 6.68 -7.22 -6.64
C ASN A 43 7.19 -8.52 -7.25
N VAL A 44 6.26 -9.34 -7.74
CA VAL A 44 6.53 -10.58 -8.46
C VAL A 44 5.75 -10.54 -9.76
N TYR A 45 6.45 -10.32 -10.87
CA TYR A 45 5.85 -10.15 -12.21
C TYR A 45 4.73 -9.09 -12.20
N ASN A 46 3.49 -9.49 -12.48
CA ASN A 46 2.33 -8.61 -12.54
C ASN A 46 1.64 -8.38 -11.18
N LYS A 47 2.22 -8.87 -10.06
CA LYS A 47 1.63 -8.76 -8.73
C LYS A 47 2.45 -7.86 -7.83
N VAL A 48 1.80 -6.92 -7.14
CA VAL A 48 2.40 -6.06 -6.12
C VAL A 48 1.68 -6.29 -4.81
N SER A 49 2.40 -6.78 -3.82
CA SER A 49 1.88 -7.05 -2.48
C SER A 49 2.37 -5.98 -1.51
N PHE A 50 1.45 -5.31 -0.85
CA PHE A 50 1.68 -4.32 0.20
C PHE A 50 1.53 -4.98 1.55
N GLU A 51 2.43 -4.64 2.47
CA GLU A 51 2.41 -5.03 3.86
C GLU A 51 2.69 -3.78 4.70
N LEU A 52 1.64 -3.14 5.21
CA LEU A 52 1.78 -1.95 6.05
C LEU A 52 1.69 -2.36 7.51
N THR A 53 2.78 -2.19 8.25
CA THR A 53 2.77 -2.46 9.69
C THR A 53 2.29 -1.22 10.45
N THR A 54 1.68 -1.42 11.62
CA THR A 54 1.36 -0.31 12.52
C THR A 54 2.59 0.41 13.06
N HIS A 55 3.79 -0.16 12.98
CA HIS A 55 5.03 0.49 13.40
C HIS A 55 5.50 1.54 12.37
N ASP A 56 5.21 1.36 11.09
CA ASP A 56 5.52 2.37 10.06
C ASP A 56 4.65 3.63 10.21
N LYS A 57 3.54 3.54 10.96
CA LYS A 57 2.82 4.71 11.42
C LYS A 57 3.61 5.36 12.55
N GLY A 58 4.38 6.38 12.20
CA GLY A 58 4.71 7.46 13.12
C GLY A 58 3.45 8.22 13.57
N ASN A 59 2.52 7.54 14.27
CA ASN A 59 1.28 8.08 14.84
C ASN A 59 0.41 8.89 13.86
N THR A 60 -0.29 8.22 12.93
CA THR A 60 -1.74 8.35 12.73
C THR A 60 -2.15 7.65 11.42
N ILE A 61 -3.06 6.67 11.51
CA ILE A 61 -4.11 6.63 10.48
C ILE A 61 -4.85 7.93 10.69
N THR A 62 -4.59 8.95 9.87
CA THR A 62 -5.44 10.13 9.89
C THR A 62 -6.80 9.72 9.34
N GLU A 63 -7.86 10.23 9.96
CA GLU A 63 -9.29 9.94 9.71
C GLU A 63 -9.73 9.95 8.23
N LYS A 64 -8.87 10.41 7.31
CA LYS A 64 -9.05 10.38 5.87
C LYS A 64 -9.09 8.98 5.24
N GLU A 65 -8.42 7.97 5.82
CA GLU A 65 -8.40 6.63 5.22
C GLU A 65 -9.62 5.78 5.59
N GLN A 66 -10.28 6.06 6.73
CA GLN A 66 -11.49 5.35 7.15
C GLN A 66 -12.70 5.67 6.24
N LYS A 67 -12.70 6.84 5.59
CA LYS A 67 -13.76 7.25 4.64
C LYS A 67 -13.58 6.68 3.23
N ALA A 68 -12.36 6.32 2.83
CA ALA A 68 -12.07 5.81 1.48
C ALA A 68 -12.35 4.29 1.33
N CYS A 69 -12.44 3.57 2.45
CA CYS A 69 -12.71 2.12 2.47
C CYS A 69 -14.19 1.76 2.77
N GLY A 70 -15.11 2.73 2.74
CA GLY A 70 -16.55 2.45 2.78
C GLY A 70 -17.05 1.97 4.16
N GLY A 71 -16.88 2.82 5.18
CA GLY A 71 -17.53 2.62 6.46
C GLY A 71 -19.05 2.77 6.35
N ASN A 72 -19.77 1.78 6.88
CA ASN A 72 -21.01 1.99 7.59
C ASN A 72 -20.69 1.80 9.08
#